data_AF-A0A966PZB4-F1
#
_entry.id   AF-A0A966PZB4-F1
#
_cell.length_a   1.000
_cell.length_b   1.000
_cell.length_c   1.000
_cell.angle_alpha   90.00
_cell.angle_beta   90.00
_cell.angle_gamma   90.00
#
_symmetry.space_group_name_H-M   'P 1'
#
loop_
_entity.id
_entity.type
_entity.pdbx_description
1 polymer ?
#
loop_
_entity_poly.entity_id
_entity_poly.type
_entity_poly.pdbx_seq_one_letter_code
_entity_poly.pdbx_strand_id
1 'polypeptide(L)'
;MKDTITIYWSSSLRDPSPPDQWYLKEPEPVKNYFVKNIPEDKNNSDMGFFGCPAAGAFLKNLFTFKANKNDKAVWPAGYLKTVANQYVGPLDNYGNNVTLRQSRKSAIDGYIDLIYDINYVMFADKPLTIRWSTPNYPPSTPSPGAMLISGEFDIGRWYRPAVLNWFVPVDNTEFEVKEGDDLFYFQALTDSKIVFQ
;
A
#
# COMPACT_ATOMS: atom_id res chain seq x y z
N MET A 1 26.36 -1.94 19.14
CA MET A 1 25.76 -2.62 17.97
C MET A 1 24.43 -1.92 17.68
N LYS A 2 24.13 -1.58 16.42
CA LYS A 2 22.80 -1.05 16.09
C LYS A 2 21.81 -2.20 16.22
N ASP A 3 20.79 -1.99 17.05
CA ASP A 3 19.79 -3.00 17.33
C ASP A 3 19.02 -3.37 16.05
N THR A 4 18.68 -4.64 15.89
CA THR A 4 17.89 -5.15 14.74
C THR A 4 16.52 -5.57 15.23
N ILE A 5 15.49 -5.21 14.47
CA ILE A 5 14.10 -5.65 14.68
C ILE A 5 13.72 -6.49 13.47
N THR A 6 13.19 -7.69 13.74
CA THR A 6 12.69 -8.60 12.71
C THR A 6 11.19 -8.42 12.60
N ILE A 7 10.71 -8.20 11.38
CA ILE A 7 9.28 -8.13 11.04
C ILE A 7 8.92 -9.39 10.28
N TYR A 8 8.17 -10.27 10.92
CA TYR A 8 7.54 -11.40 10.30
C TYR A 8 6.33 -10.93 9.52
N TRP A 9 6.22 -11.29 8.26
CA TRP A 9 5.12 -10.84 7.43
C TRP A 9 4.63 -11.91 6.45
N SER A 10 3.38 -11.77 6.07
CA SER A 10 2.78 -12.54 4.98
C SER A 10 1.66 -11.74 4.34
N SER A 11 1.21 -12.19 3.19
CA SER A 11 -0.03 -11.73 2.58
C SER A 11 -1.01 -12.88 2.47
N SER A 12 -2.28 -12.59 2.72
CA SER A 12 -3.36 -13.54 2.52
C SER A 12 -4.52 -12.88 1.79
N LEU A 13 -5.10 -13.59 0.85
CA LEU A 13 -6.43 -13.27 0.38
C LEU A 13 -7.44 -13.71 1.42
N ARG A 14 -8.53 -12.96 1.57
CA ARG A 14 -9.64 -13.37 2.43
C ARG A 14 -10.26 -14.67 1.93
N ASP A 15 -10.39 -14.81 0.62
CA ASP A 15 -10.93 -16.00 -0.06
C ASP A 15 -9.89 -16.53 -1.07
N PRO A 16 -8.85 -17.24 -0.61
CA PRO A 16 -7.80 -17.74 -1.50
C PRO A 16 -8.34 -18.91 -2.35
N SER A 17 -8.25 -18.79 -3.67
CA SER A 17 -8.40 -19.89 -4.63
C SER A 17 -7.02 -20.45 -5.02
N PRO A 18 -6.83 -21.73 -5.33
CA PRO A 18 -5.55 -22.18 -5.88
C PRO A 18 -5.37 -21.62 -7.30
N PRO A 19 -4.21 -21.05 -7.70
CA PRO A 19 -2.91 -21.02 -7.00
C PRO A 19 -2.57 -19.64 -6.37
N ASP A 20 -3.35 -19.14 -5.40
CA ASP A 20 -3.32 -17.76 -4.89
C ASP A 20 -2.15 -17.39 -3.95
N GLN A 21 -0.92 -17.76 -4.29
CA GLN A 21 0.29 -17.18 -3.68
C GLN A 21 0.62 -15.77 -4.24
N TRP A 22 -0.39 -15.01 -4.67
CA TRP A 22 -0.25 -13.92 -5.65
C TRP A 22 0.43 -12.65 -5.13
N TYR A 23 0.77 -12.51 -3.84
CA TYR A 23 1.13 -11.21 -3.24
C TYR A 23 2.39 -11.19 -2.37
N LEU A 24 3.32 -12.13 -2.57
CA LEU A 24 4.56 -12.18 -1.80
C LEU A 24 5.76 -11.71 -2.64
N LYS A 25 6.01 -10.40 -2.67
CA LYS A 25 7.35 -9.84 -2.95
C LYS A 25 7.87 -9.21 -1.67
N GLU A 26 9.13 -9.48 -1.34
CA GLU A 26 9.77 -8.82 -0.20
C GLU A 26 9.66 -7.30 -0.31
N PRO A 27 9.33 -6.59 0.80
CA PRO A 27 9.23 -5.15 0.78
C PRO A 27 10.58 -4.52 0.40
N GLU A 28 10.54 -3.56 -0.52
CA GLU A 28 11.75 -2.89 -0.99
C GLU A 28 11.95 -1.56 -0.26
N PRO A 29 13.18 -1.19 0.12
CA PRO A 29 13.47 0.16 0.61
C PRO A 29 13.13 1.22 -0.45
N VAL A 30 12.32 2.22 -0.09
CA VAL A 30 11.90 3.29 -1.03
C VAL A 30 13.10 4.10 -1.54
N LYS A 31 14.17 4.22 -0.74
CA LYS A 31 15.44 4.83 -1.19
C LYS A 31 16.00 4.23 -2.49
N ASN A 32 15.68 2.98 -2.80
CA ASN A 32 16.12 2.32 -4.02
C ASN A 32 15.57 3.00 -5.27
N TYR A 33 14.36 3.58 -5.21
CA TYR A 33 13.80 4.37 -6.31
C TYR A 33 14.73 5.53 -6.64
N PHE A 34 15.15 6.32 -5.64
CA PHE A 34 16.03 7.46 -5.86
C PHE A 34 17.39 7.03 -6.39
N VAL A 35 17.99 5.96 -5.83
CA VAL A 35 19.32 5.47 -6.27
C VAL A 35 19.29 5.00 -7.73
N LYS A 36 18.21 4.33 -8.15
CA LYS A 36 18.02 3.86 -9.54
C LYS A 36 17.73 4.99 -10.52
N ASN A 37 17.20 6.12 -10.06
CA ASN A 37 16.80 7.26 -10.89
C ASN A 37 17.72 8.48 -10.70
N ILE A 38 18.97 8.27 -10.27
CA ILE A 38 19.98 9.33 -10.25
C ILE A 38 20.29 9.71 -11.71
N PRO A 39 20.20 11.01 -12.09
CA PRO A 39 20.60 11.46 -13.42
C PRO A 39 22.05 11.06 -13.75
N GLU A 40 22.32 10.66 -14.99
CA GLU A 40 23.65 10.19 -15.42
C GLU A 40 24.72 11.31 -15.38
N ASP A 41 24.30 12.58 -15.48
CA ASP A 41 25.19 13.74 -15.39
C ASP A 41 25.58 14.04 -13.93
N LYS A 42 26.59 13.30 -13.47
CA LYS A 42 27.18 13.40 -12.12
C LYS A 42 27.93 14.70 -11.85
N ASN A 43 28.07 15.59 -12.84
CA ASN A 43 28.77 16.87 -12.66
C ASN A 43 27.91 17.94 -11.97
N ASN A 44 26.63 17.66 -11.74
CA ASN A 44 25.80 18.54 -10.94
C ASN A 44 26.00 18.19 -9.45
N SER A 45 26.92 18.92 -8.81
CA SER A 45 27.28 18.82 -7.39
C SER A 45 26.09 19.04 -6.41
N ASP A 46 24.90 19.33 -6.92
CA ASP A 46 23.64 19.45 -6.19
C ASP A 46 22.88 18.12 -6.07
N MET A 47 23.54 17.06 -5.60
CA MET A 47 22.87 15.83 -5.12
C MET A 47 22.13 16.06 -3.78
N GLY A 48 21.51 17.25 -3.62
CA GLY A 48 20.99 17.81 -2.37
C GLY A 48 19.94 16.93 -1.67
N PHE A 49 19.26 16.05 -2.43
CA PHE A 49 18.33 15.09 -1.84
C PHE A 49 19.05 14.06 -0.94
N PHE A 50 20.15 13.46 -1.41
CA PHE A 50 20.91 12.48 -0.63
C PHE A 50 21.83 13.14 0.41
N GLY A 51 22.17 14.41 0.22
CA GLY A 51 22.90 15.21 1.20
C GLY A 51 22.03 15.68 2.37
N CYS A 52 20.70 15.67 2.24
CA CYS A 52 19.77 16.12 3.28
C CYS A 52 19.63 15.07 4.40
N PRO A 53 20.04 15.38 5.65
CA PRO A 53 19.92 14.44 6.76
C PRO A 53 18.47 14.05 7.07
N ALA A 54 17.52 14.98 6.87
CA ALA A 54 16.10 14.73 7.11
C ALA A 54 15.53 13.70 6.10
N ALA A 55 15.87 13.83 4.81
CA ALA A 55 15.47 12.86 3.79
C ALA A 55 16.10 11.48 4.05
N GLY A 56 17.40 11.45 4.38
CA GLY A 56 18.09 10.22 4.74
C GLY A 56 17.48 9.52 5.96
N ALA A 57 17.13 10.27 7.00
CA ALA A 57 16.47 9.73 8.19
C ALA A 57 15.07 9.19 7.89
N PHE A 58 14.27 9.94 7.12
CA PHE A 58 12.91 9.54 6.74
C PHE A 58 12.91 8.25 5.90
N LEU A 59 13.79 8.17 4.89
CA LEU A 59 13.87 7.03 3.95
C LEU A 59 14.56 5.78 4.53
N LYS A 60 15.29 5.91 5.64
CA LYS A 60 16.09 4.81 6.24
C LYS A 60 15.27 3.54 6.49
N ASN A 61 14.06 3.71 7.00
CA ASN A 61 13.14 2.65 7.39
C ASN A 61 11.78 2.79 6.68
N LEU A 62 11.78 3.38 5.48
CA LEU A 62 10.63 3.46 4.59
C LEU A 62 10.73 2.37 3.53
N PHE A 63 9.72 1.52 3.48
CA PHE A 63 9.60 0.38 2.58
C PHE A 63 8.33 0.51 1.74
N THR A 64 8.32 -0.11 0.57
CA THR A 64 7.15 -0.22 -0.28
C THR A 64 6.79 -1.69 -0.50
N PHE A 65 5.49 -1.97 -0.48
CA PHE A 65 4.94 -3.25 -0.90
C PHE A 65 4.42 -3.08 -2.32
N LYS A 66 4.94 -3.89 -3.23
CA LYS A 66 4.62 -3.79 -4.66
C LYS A 66 3.59 -4.81 -5.09
N ALA A 67 2.80 -4.44 -6.09
CA ALA A 67 1.94 -5.36 -6.80
C ALA A 67 2.77 -6.39 -7.58
N ASN A 68 2.32 -7.63 -7.56
CA ASN A 68 2.99 -8.73 -8.26
C ASN A 68 2.35 -9.09 -9.59
N LYS A 69 1.11 -8.64 -9.80
CA LYS A 69 0.31 -8.92 -10.99
C LYS A 69 -0.55 -7.72 -11.29
N ASN A 70 -0.96 -7.63 -12.55
CA ASN A 70 -1.99 -6.69 -12.95
C ASN A 70 -3.34 -7.13 -12.38
N ASP A 71 -4.11 -6.17 -11.92
CA ASP A 71 -5.51 -6.34 -11.62
C ASP A 71 -6.31 -5.13 -12.08
N LYS A 72 -7.51 -5.36 -12.62
CA LYS A 72 -8.33 -4.28 -13.17
C LYS A 72 -9.81 -4.58 -13.06
N ALA A 73 -10.57 -3.66 -12.47
CA ALA A 73 -12.02 -3.62 -12.56
C ALA A 73 -12.45 -2.47 -13.47
N VAL A 74 -13.40 -2.72 -14.38
CA VAL A 74 -14.04 -1.69 -15.20
C VAL A 74 -15.56 -1.84 -15.12
N TRP A 75 -16.19 -1.05 -14.25
CA TRP A 75 -17.63 -1.12 -14.02
C TRP A 75 -18.42 -0.10 -14.85
N PRO A 76 -19.74 -0.29 -15.06
CA PRO A 76 -20.59 0.67 -15.76
C PRO A 76 -20.62 2.05 -15.08
N ALA A 77 -20.80 3.10 -15.88
CA ALA A 77 -20.98 4.45 -15.35
C ALA A 77 -22.14 4.51 -14.32
N GLY A 78 -21.89 5.14 -13.17
CA GLY A 78 -22.86 5.25 -12.07
C GLY A 78 -22.98 4.02 -11.18
N TYR A 79 -22.26 2.93 -11.46
CA TYR A 79 -22.27 1.72 -10.62
C TYR A 79 -21.84 2.03 -9.18
N LEU A 80 -20.67 2.66 -8.97
CA LEU A 80 -20.19 2.98 -7.62
C LEU A 80 -21.18 3.86 -6.84
N LYS A 81 -21.77 4.86 -7.50
CA LYS A 81 -22.79 5.73 -6.89
C LYS A 81 -24.02 4.95 -6.39
N THR A 82 -24.39 3.89 -7.11
CA THR A 82 -25.52 3.03 -6.74
C THR A 82 -25.18 2.20 -5.51
N VAL A 83 -23.99 1.60 -5.48
CA VAL A 83 -23.61 0.65 -4.41
C VAL A 83 -23.09 1.32 -3.13
N ALA A 84 -22.46 2.51 -3.22
CA ALA A 84 -21.74 3.17 -2.12
C ALA A 84 -22.51 3.34 -0.80
N ASN A 85 -23.84 3.36 -0.84
CA ASN A 85 -24.69 3.55 0.33
C ASN A 85 -25.73 2.43 0.54
N GLN A 86 -25.78 1.45 -0.37
CA GLN A 86 -26.79 0.41 -0.40
C GLN A 86 -26.29 -0.94 0.11
N TYR A 87 -25.02 -1.26 -0.12
CA TYR A 87 -24.48 -2.59 0.12
C TYR A 87 -23.16 -2.57 0.90
N VAL A 88 -23.03 -3.49 1.85
CA VAL A 88 -21.77 -3.78 2.54
C VAL A 88 -21.44 -5.24 2.24
N GLY A 89 -20.30 -5.47 1.60
CA GLY A 89 -19.88 -6.78 1.12
C GLY A 89 -19.01 -6.69 -0.14
N PRO A 90 -18.75 -7.84 -0.80
CA PRO A 90 -18.04 -7.90 -2.07
C PRO A 90 -18.84 -7.21 -3.19
N LEU A 91 -18.17 -6.43 -4.02
CA LEU A 91 -18.76 -5.83 -5.21
C LEU A 91 -18.80 -6.85 -6.35
N ASP A 92 -19.67 -6.60 -7.33
CA ASP A 92 -19.69 -7.36 -8.56
C ASP A 92 -18.31 -7.36 -9.22
N ASN A 93 -17.92 -8.53 -9.75
CA ASN A 93 -16.67 -8.71 -10.46
C ASN A 93 -16.80 -8.12 -11.87
N TYR A 94 -15.93 -7.17 -12.21
CA TYR A 94 -15.88 -6.52 -13.52
C TYR A 94 -14.49 -6.67 -14.17
N GLY A 95 -13.96 -7.90 -14.14
CA GLY A 95 -12.67 -8.27 -14.74
C GLY A 95 -11.51 -8.37 -13.75
N ASN A 96 -11.74 -8.01 -12.49
CA ASN A 96 -10.74 -8.06 -11.44
C ASN A 96 -10.55 -9.49 -10.90
N ASN A 97 -9.36 -9.77 -10.40
CA ASN A 97 -8.95 -11.04 -9.80
C ASN A 97 -9.04 -10.95 -8.27
N VAL A 98 -8.76 -9.79 -7.68
CA VAL A 98 -8.96 -9.54 -6.26
C VAL A 98 -10.34 -8.97 -6.04
N THR A 99 -11.06 -9.54 -5.08
CA THR A 99 -12.34 -8.99 -4.63
C THR A 99 -12.17 -7.54 -4.19
N LEU A 100 -12.91 -6.65 -4.84
CA LEU A 100 -13.17 -5.32 -4.31
C LEU A 100 -14.38 -5.42 -3.40
N ARG A 101 -14.31 -4.83 -2.20
CA ARG A 101 -15.42 -4.89 -1.26
C ARG A 101 -15.60 -3.59 -0.50
N GLN A 102 -16.84 -3.34 -0.12
CA GLN A 102 -17.17 -2.27 0.82
C GLN A 102 -17.36 -2.89 2.22
N SER A 103 -16.59 -2.42 3.21
CA SER A 103 -16.75 -2.90 4.60
C SER A 103 -17.72 -2.08 5.44
N ARG A 104 -17.99 -0.84 5.01
CA ARG A 104 -18.82 0.15 5.68
C ARG A 104 -19.29 1.19 4.69
N LYS A 105 -20.36 1.92 5.03
CA LYS A 105 -20.78 3.10 4.26
C LYS A 105 -19.66 4.13 4.21
N SER A 106 -19.55 4.85 3.10
CA SER A 106 -18.53 5.89 2.96
C SER A 106 -18.73 6.97 4.03
N ALA A 107 -17.63 7.44 4.59
CA ALA A 107 -17.61 8.57 5.52
C ALA A 107 -17.39 9.91 4.81
N ILE A 108 -17.18 9.89 3.48
CA ILE A 108 -16.86 11.07 2.68
C ILE A 108 -17.85 11.16 1.53
N ASP A 109 -18.57 12.28 1.44
CA ASP A 109 -19.52 12.55 0.37
C ASP A 109 -18.82 12.55 -1.00
N GLY A 110 -19.43 11.88 -1.98
CA GLY A 110 -18.85 11.73 -3.32
C GLY A 110 -17.82 10.60 -3.45
N TYR A 111 -17.55 9.85 -2.38
CA TYR A 111 -16.63 8.71 -2.39
C TYR A 111 -17.31 7.42 -1.93
N ILE A 112 -16.74 6.29 -2.33
CA ILE A 112 -17.00 4.96 -1.78
C ILE A 112 -15.75 4.46 -1.02
N ASP A 113 -15.93 3.80 0.12
CA ASP A 113 -14.87 3.12 0.87
C ASP A 113 -14.68 1.72 0.27
N LEU A 114 -13.62 1.54 -0.51
CA LEU A 114 -13.28 0.32 -1.24
C LEU A 114 -12.05 -0.34 -0.64
N ILE A 115 -12.22 -1.57 -0.21
CA ILE A 115 -11.12 -2.46 0.18
C ILE A 115 -10.74 -3.30 -1.04
N TYR A 116 -9.48 -3.19 -1.44
CA TYR A 116 -8.81 -4.19 -2.28
C TYR A 116 -8.39 -5.33 -1.35
N ASP A 117 -9.10 -6.47 -1.40
CA ASP A 117 -9.19 -7.47 -0.33
C ASP A 117 -7.98 -8.41 -0.20
N ILE A 118 -6.80 -7.79 -0.19
CA ILE A 118 -5.53 -8.37 0.20
C ILE A 118 -5.25 -7.94 1.63
N ASN A 119 -4.94 -8.92 2.48
CA ASN A 119 -4.50 -8.70 3.84
C ASN A 119 -2.98 -8.81 3.90
N TYR A 120 -2.33 -7.83 4.52
CA TYR A 120 -0.93 -7.91 4.92
C TYR A 120 -0.89 -8.15 6.42
N VAL A 121 -0.39 -9.32 6.78
CA VAL A 121 -0.24 -9.75 8.16
C VAL A 121 1.19 -9.45 8.58
N MET A 122 1.37 -8.72 9.67
CA MET A 122 2.69 -8.32 10.15
C MET A 122 2.80 -8.45 11.67
N PHE A 123 3.96 -8.89 12.14
CA PHE A 123 4.32 -8.97 13.55
C PHE A 123 5.81 -8.70 13.73
N ALA A 124 6.19 -7.90 14.73
CA ALA A 124 7.58 -7.61 15.04
C ALA A 124 8.06 -8.35 16.31
N ASP A 125 9.32 -8.79 16.32
CA ASP A 125 9.94 -9.44 17.48
C ASP A 125 10.15 -8.50 18.69
N LYS A 126 9.93 -7.20 18.49
CA LYS A 126 10.10 -6.11 19.47
C LYS A 126 8.98 -5.08 19.32
N PRO A 127 8.70 -4.26 20.35
CA PRO A 127 7.74 -3.16 20.24
C PRO A 127 8.08 -2.25 19.06
N LEU A 128 7.14 -2.13 18.12
CA LEU A 128 7.33 -1.35 16.91
C LEU A 128 6.02 -0.72 16.48
N THR A 129 5.99 0.61 16.45
CA THR A 129 4.95 1.38 15.77
C THR A 129 5.36 1.57 14.31
N ILE A 130 4.38 1.40 13.42
CA ILE A 130 4.55 1.65 12.00
C ILE A 130 3.64 2.80 11.60
N ARG A 131 4.02 3.48 10.52
CA ARG A 131 3.14 4.35 9.74
C ARG A 131 2.90 3.72 8.39
N TRP A 132 1.64 3.58 8.03
CA TRP A 132 1.19 3.18 6.72
C TRP A 132 0.68 4.42 5.97
N SER A 133 0.99 4.54 4.67
CA SER A 133 0.57 5.69 3.87
C SER A 133 0.50 5.38 2.37
N THR A 134 -0.11 6.29 1.61
CA THR A 134 -0.09 6.23 0.14
C THR A 134 1.35 6.36 -0.39
N PRO A 135 1.70 5.68 -1.49
CA PRO A 135 2.96 5.92 -2.18
C PRO A 135 3.04 7.36 -2.70
N ASN A 136 4.21 7.97 -2.58
CA ASN A 136 4.48 9.33 -3.04
C ASN A 136 5.82 9.51 -3.77
N TYR A 137 6.59 8.43 -3.98
CA TYR A 137 7.89 8.43 -4.68
C TYR A 137 8.07 7.22 -5.64
N PRO A 138 7.41 7.22 -6.81
CA PRO A 138 6.49 8.24 -7.32
C PRO A 138 5.06 8.05 -6.74
N PRO A 139 4.19 9.07 -6.84
CA PRO A 139 2.80 8.91 -6.48
C PRO A 139 2.11 7.86 -7.36
N SER A 140 1.39 6.93 -6.74
CA SER A 140 0.52 5.96 -7.40
C SER A 140 -0.83 5.91 -6.70
N THR A 141 -1.88 5.65 -7.48
CA THR A 141 -3.24 5.44 -6.98
C THR A 141 -3.99 4.53 -7.95
N PRO A 142 -4.83 3.61 -7.46
CA PRO A 142 -5.51 2.66 -8.34
C PRO A 142 -6.64 3.29 -9.15
N SER A 143 -7.06 4.51 -8.82
CA SER A 143 -8.11 5.22 -9.53
C SER A 143 -7.90 6.73 -9.39
N PRO A 144 -8.13 7.56 -10.43
CA PRO A 144 -7.90 9.00 -10.35
C PRO A 144 -8.61 9.65 -9.16
N GLY A 145 -7.87 10.38 -8.33
CA GLY A 145 -8.42 11.03 -7.13
C GLY A 145 -8.75 10.09 -5.97
N ALA A 146 -8.40 8.80 -6.06
CA ALA A 146 -8.55 7.88 -4.93
C ALA A 146 -7.51 8.13 -3.84
N MET A 147 -7.94 7.94 -2.59
CA MET A 147 -7.15 8.25 -1.39
C MET A 147 -7.05 7.02 -0.49
N LEU A 148 -5.83 6.58 -0.19
CA LEU A 148 -5.60 5.50 0.77
C LEU A 148 -5.78 6.01 2.21
N ILE A 149 -6.52 5.26 3.02
CA ILE A 149 -6.61 5.54 4.45
C ILE A 149 -5.23 5.35 5.07
N SER A 150 -4.61 6.44 5.52
CA SER A 150 -3.29 6.45 6.14
C SER A 150 -3.40 6.39 7.68
N GLY A 151 -2.39 5.86 8.37
CA GLY A 151 -2.43 5.78 9.82
C GLY A 151 -1.23 5.13 10.47
N GLU A 152 -1.25 5.07 11.80
CA GLU A 152 -0.20 4.47 12.63
C GLU A 152 -0.78 3.40 13.55
N PHE A 153 -0.03 2.32 13.75
CA PHE A 153 -0.39 1.27 14.69
C PHE A 153 0.83 0.45 15.12
N ASP A 154 0.70 -0.23 16.26
CA ASP A 154 1.73 -1.11 16.81
C ASP A 154 1.60 -2.52 16.22
N ILE A 155 2.71 -3.09 15.73
CA ILE A 155 2.82 -4.47 15.23
C ILE A 155 3.70 -5.37 16.10
N GLY A 156 4.28 -4.86 17.18
CA GLY A 156 5.09 -5.65 18.13
C GLY A 156 4.27 -6.24 19.27
N ARG A 157 3.10 -5.66 19.54
CA ARG A 157 2.17 -6.09 20.60
C ARG A 157 0.89 -6.68 20.04
N TRP A 158 0.44 -6.17 18.90
CA TRP A 158 -0.86 -6.50 18.34
C TRP A 158 -0.71 -7.10 16.95
N TYR A 159 -1.42 -8.20 16.74
CA TYR A 159 -1.65 -8.75 15.41
C TYR A 159 -2.72 -7.91 14.70
N ARG A 160 -2.34 -7.13 13.68
CA ARG A 160 -3.28 -6.33 12.90
C ARG A 160 -3.12 -6.60 11.40
N PRO A 161 -4.11 -7.23 10.76
CA PRO A 161 -4.17 -7.28 9.31
C PRO A 161 -4.28 -5.85 8.76
N ALA A 162 -3.36 -5.48 7.87
CA ALA A 162 -3.46 -4.26 7.09
C ALA A 162 -4.17 -4.56 5.77
N VAL A 163 -5.24 -3.84 5.50
CA VAL A 163 -6.02 -3.94 4.25
C VAL A 163 -5.91 -2.65 3.47
N LEU A 164 -5.87 -2.76 2.14
CA LEU A 164 -5.78 -1.61 1.25
C LEU A 164 -7.16 -0.98 1.10
N ASN A 165 -7.47 -0.03 1.98
CA ASN A 165 -8.73 0.72 1.97
C ASN A 165 -8.56 2.08 1.29
N TRP A 166 -9.27 2.26 0.18
CA TRP A 166 -9.27 3.43 -0.68
C TRP A 166 -10.63 4.11 -0.68
N PHE A 167 -10.64 5.43 -0.45
CA PHE A 167 -11.76 6.26 -0.85
C PHE A 167 -11.67 6.53 -2.34
N VAL A 168 -12.58 5.99 -3.14
CA VAL A 168 -12.63 6.16 -4.60
C VAL A 168 -13.80 7.06 -4.98
N PRO A 169 -13.61 8.09 -5.82
CA PRO A 169 -14.71 8.91 -6.32
C PRO A 169 -15.81 8.06 -6.97
N VAL A 170 -17.08 8.31 -6.62
CA VAL A 170 -18.22 7.50 -7.10
C VAL A 170 -18.51 7.64 -8.60
N ASP A 171 -17.92 8.64 -9.25
CA ASP A 171 -18.06 8.88 -10.69
C ASP A 171 -16.97 8.16 -11.51
N ASN A 172 -15.95 7.59 -10.87
CA ASN A 172 -14.93 6.81 -11.57
C ASN A 172 -15.51 5.50 -12.08
N THR A 173 -14.94 4.98 -13.19
CA THR A 173 -15.35 3.73 -13.84
C THR A 173 -14.31 2.62 -13.75
N GLU A 174 -13.12 2.91 -13.21
CA GLU A 174 -12.01 1.96 -13.17
C GLU A 174 -11.28 1.94 -11.83
N PHE A 175 -10.75 0.76 -11.51
CA PHE A 175 -9.75 0.53 -10.46
C PHE A 175 -8.68 -0.38 -11.08
N GLU A 176 -7.45 0.11 -11.16
CA GLU A 176 -6.34 -0.57 -11.84
C GLU A 176 -5.11 -0.61 -10.94
N VAL A 177 -4.56 -1.80 -10.78
CA VAL A 177 -3.26 -2.05 -10.15
C VAL A 177 -2.39 -2.73 -11.19
N LYS A 178 -1.21 -2.20 -11.49
CA LYS A 178 -0.26 -2.81 -12.40
C LYS A 178 0.82 -3.55 -11.65
N GLU A 179 1.35 -4.61 -12.25
CA GLU A 179 2.53 -5.26 -11.72
C GLU A 179 3.67 -4.25 -11.53
N GLY A 180 4.27 -4.24 -10.35
CA GLY A 180 5.34 -3.33 -9.97
C GLY A 180 4.88 -2.02 -9.32
N ASP A 181 3.58 -1.71 -9.38
CA ASP A 181 3.02 -0.53 -8.70
C ASP A 181 3.28 -0.62 -7.20
N ASP A 182 3.64 0.52 -6.61
CA ASP A 182 3.64 0.66 -5.16
C ASP A 182 2.17 0.63 -4.69
N LEU A 183 1.86 -0.29 -3.77
CA LEU A 183 0.51 -0.43 -3.21
C LEU A 183 0.34 0.46 -1.98
N PHE A 184 1.35 0.49 -1.11
CA PHE A 184 1.41 1.34 0.06
C PHE A 184 2.85 1.46 0.56
N TYR A 185 3.10 2.52 1.31
CA TYR A 185 4.34 2.72 2.04
C TYR A 185 4.19 2.29 3.49
N PHE A 186 5.22 1.59 3.95
CA PHE A 186 5.39 1.10 5.29
C PHE A 186 6.62 1.77 5.91
N GLN A 187 6.42 2.58 6.94
CA GLN A 187 7.51 3.22 7.67
C GLN A 187 7.60 2.65 9.08
N ALA A 188 8.72 2.02 9.42
CA ALA A 188 8.99 1.62 10.78
C ALA A 188 9.48 2.86 11.57
N LEU A 189 8.72 3.28 12.60
CA LEU A 189 9.02 4.47 13.40
C LEU A 189 10.08 4.16 14.46
N THR A 190 11.30 3.86 14.00
CA THR A 190 12.43 3.44 14.82
C THR A 190 13.76 3.76 14.16
N ASP A 191 14.83 3.77 14.96
CA ASP A 191 16.20 3.87 14.49
C ASP A 191 16.90 2.53 14.29
N SER A 192 16.30 1.45 14.79
CA SER A 192 16.79 0.09 14.61
C SER A 192 16.78 -0.31 13.14
N LYS A 193 17.67 -1.24 12.78
CA LYS A 193 17.65 -1.85 11.45
C LYS A 193 16.43 -2.78 11.36
N ILE A 194 15.69 -2.69 10.26
CA ILE A 194 14.58 -3.60 9.97
C ILE A 194 15.04 -4.74 9.06
N VAL A 195 14.58 -5.94 9.35
CA VAL A 195 14.70 -7.13 8.49
C VAL A 195 13.31 -7.76 8.37
N PHE A 196 12.89 -8.09 7.15
CA PHE A 196 11.65 -8.81 6.90
C PHE A 196 11.92 -10.32 6.82
N GLN A 197 11.01 -11.12 7.39
CA GLN A 197 11.03 -12.59 7.36
C GLN A 197 9.65 -13.16 7.05
#